data_AF-A0AAU2SGF1-F1
#
_entry.id   AF-A0AAU2SGF1-F1
#
_cell.length_a   1.000
_cell.length_b   1.000
_cell.length_c   1.000
_cell.angle_alpha   90.00
_cell.angle_beta   90.00
_cell.angle_gamma   90.00
#
_symmetry.space_group_name_H-M   'P 1'
#
loop_
_entity.id
_entity.type
_entity.pdbx_description
1 polymer ?
#
loop_
_entity_poly.entity_id
_entity_poly.type
_entity_poly.pdbx_seq_one_letter_code
_entity_poly.pdbx_strand_id
1 'polypeptide(L)'
;MKPSAQGSTGTGVPPAVRVPPQLTAARGEHTHGERPRPEPAVPPVGVARPRPEGCVPEPRTERTRTDDAVAPQVRADRPPAEPPVRPVVQRASVRGQILDALRTSLVSGELMPGEVYSAPVLGDRFGVSATPVREAMQQLALEGAVEVVPNRGFRVVERGARELGELAEVRALIEVPVMLRLARTVTVERWAELRPLAEATVRAASTGSRAAYAESDRAFHRAVLALAGNDQLVQIADDLHRRAQWPLVGAPTSRGRAELVADAAEHTALLDALIAGDVDVVRVLVGEHFTGAS
;
A
#
# COMPACT_ATOMS: atom_id res chain seq x y z
N MET A 1 -77.82 -31.33 9.86
CA MET A 1 -77.60 -31.27 8.40
C MET A 1 -76.14 -31.59 8.10
N LYS A 2 -75.88 -32.65 7.32
CA LYS A 2 -74.60 -32.93 6.59
C LYS A 2 -74.72 -32.31 5.18
N PRO A 3 -73.66 -32.16 4.34
CA PRO A 3 -72.41 -32.95 4.22
C PRO A 3 -71.11 -32.08 4.29
N SER A 4 -69.86 -32.54 4.49
CA SER A 4 -69.00 -33.64 4.00
C SER A 4 -68.55 -33.56 2.52
N ALA A 5 -67.31 -33.11 2.28
CA ALA A 5 -66.35 -33.57 1.25
C ALA A 5 -64.99 -32.85 1.50
N GLN A 6 -63.92 -33.53 1.91
CA GLN A 6 -62.94 -34.32 1.14
C GLN A 6 -62.03 -33.51 0.20
N GLY A 7 -60.73 -33.77 0.32
CA GLY A 7 -59.67 -33.41 -0.62
C GLY A 7 -58.47 -32.78 0.11
N SER A 8 -57.20 -33.08 -0.14
CA SER A 8 -56.50 -34.05 -0.99
C SER A 8 -55.04 -33.57 -0.93
N THR A 9 -54.13 -34.42 -0.47
CA THR A 9 -52.67 -34.17 -0.51
C THR A 9 -52.20 -34.03 -1.96
N GLY A 10 -51.65 -32.87 -2.32
CA GLY A 10 -51.07 -32.59 -3.63
C GLY A 10 -49.59 -32.24 -3.51
N THR A 11 -48.75 -33.20 -3.89
CA THR A 11 -47.30 -33.09 -4.10
C THR A 11 -46.98 -31.99 -5.11
N GLY A 12 -46.28 -30.94 -4.67
CA GLY A 12 -45.81 -29.84 -5.51
C GLY A 12 -44.48 -30.21 -6.20
N VAL A 13 -44.52 -30.30 -7.53
CA VAL A 13 -43.36 -30.39 -8.42
C VAL A 13 -42.64 -29.02 -8.45
N PRO A 14 -41.29 -28.95 -8.38
CA PRO A 14 -40.58 -27.68 -8.49
C PRO A 14 -40.57 -27.16 -9.95
N PRO A 15 -40.61 -25.84 -10.19
CA PRO A 15 -40.63 -25.27 -11.53
C PRO A 15 -39.28 -25.39 -12.26
N ALA A 16 -39.35 -25.66 -13.56
CA ALA A 16 -38.23 -25.82 -14.46
C ALA A 16 -37.43 -24.51 -14.65
N VAL A 17 -36.10 -24.63 -14.57
CA VAL A 17 -35.14 -23.57 -14.88
C VAL A 17 -35.18 -23.27 -16.38
N ARG A 18 -35.46 -22.01 -16.73
CA ARG A 18 -35.53 -21.53 -18.11
C ARG A 18 -34.12 -21.11 -18.57
N VAL A 19 -33.52 -21.88 -19.47
CA VAL A 19 -32.24 -21.55 -20.12
C VAL A 19 -32.51 -20.54 -21.25
N PRO A 20 -31.77 -19.42 -21.35
CA PRO A 20 -31.92 -18.47 -22.46
C PRO A 20 -31.33 -19.02 -23.77
N PRO A 21 -31.90 -18.67 -24.94
CA PRO A 21 -31.49 -19.22 -26.23
C PRO A 21 -30.15 -18.64 -26.69
N GLN A 22 -29.34 -19.49 -27.30
CA GLN A 22 -28.08 -19.12 -27.94
C GLN A 22 -28.33 -18.31 -29.20
N LEU A 23 -27.60 -17.20 -29.34
CA LEU A 23 -27.67 -16.33 -30.51
C LEU A 23 -26.93 -16.99 -31.67
N THR A 24 -27.67 -17.29 -32.73
CA THR A 24 -27.20 -17.83 -34.00
C THR A 24 -26.43 -16.78 -34.81
N ALA A 25 -25.34 -17.24 -35.42
CA ALA A 25 -24.48 -16.50 -36.34
C ALA A 25 -25.22 -15.96 -37.57
N ALA A 26 -24.91 -14.70 -37.94
CA ALA A 26 -25.23 -14.13 -39.24
C ALA A 26 -23.92 -13.87 -40.01
N ARG A 27 -23.89 -14.36 -41.25
CA ARG A 27 -22.85 -14.13 -42.26
C ARG A 27 -23.18 -12.88 -43.10
N GLY A 28 -22.13 -12.23 -43.60
CA GLY A 28 -22.14 -11.20 -44.66
C GLY A 28 -21.64 -9.85 -44.12
N GLU A 29 -20.70 -9.11 -44.72
CA GLU A 29 -20.13 -9.13 -46.07
C GLU A 29 -18.70 -8.54 -46.04
N HIS A 30 -17.93 -8.84 -47.08
CA HIS A 30 -16.57 -8.39 -47.31
C HIS A 30 -16.49 -6.90 -47.64
N THR A 31 -15.62 -6.15 -46.94
CA THR A 31 -15.01 -4.92 -47.47
C THR A 31 -13.51 -4.90 -47.17
N HIS A 32 -12.77 -4.28 -48.09
CA HIS A 32 -11.32 -4.32 -48.28
C HIS A 32 -10.47 -4.10 -47.04
N GLY A 33 -9.40 -4.89 -46.94
CA GLY A 33 -8.34 -4.71 -45.96
C GLY A 33 -7.47 -3.49 -46.27
N GLU A 34 -7.31 -2.64 -45.27
CA GLU A 34 -6.23 -1.67 -45.21
C GLU A 34 -5.27 -2.12 -44.11
N ARG A 35 -4.05 -2.52 -44.50
CA ARG A 35 -3.00 -2.91 -43.55
C ARG A 35 -2.53 -1.67 -42.78
N PRO A 36 -2.42 -1.71 -41.45
CA PRO A 36 -1.75 -0.64 -40.72
C PRO A 36 -0.27 -0.59 -41.13
N ARG A 37 0.20 0.63 -41.43
CA ARG A 37 1.61 0.91 -41.75
C ARG A 37 2.49 0.62 -40.52
N PRO A 38 3.70 0.05 -40.68
CA PRO A 38 4.60 -0.13 -39.54
C PRO A 38 5.11 1.23 -39.04
N GLU A 39 5.10 1.41 -37.71
CA GLU A 39 5.74 2.54 -37.04
C GLU A 39 7.26 2.54 -37.29
N PRO A 40 7.90 3.72 -37.38
CA PRO A 40 9.35 3.79 -37.53
C PRO A 40 10.06 3.38 -36.23
N ALA A 41 11.01 2.45 -36.35
CA ALA A 41 11.86 1.99 -35.26
C ALA A 41 12.69 3.12 -34.65
N VAL A 42 12.63 3.25 -33.33
CA VAL A 42 13.52 4.11 -32.53
C VAL A 42 14.91 3.47 -32.47
N PRO A 43 16.01 4.17 -32.81
CA PRO A 43 17.35 3.59 -32.72
C PRO A 43 17.78 3.43 -31.26
N PRO A 44 18.57 2.39 -30.91
CA PRO A 44 19.06 2.22 -29.55
C PRO A 44 20.08 3.31 -29.19
N VAL A 45 19.92 3.86 -27.98
CA VAL A 45 20.87 4.78 -27.33
C VAL A 45 22.23 4.09 -27.20
N GLY A 46 23.27 4.75 -27.70
CA GLY A 46 24.63 4.24 -27.74
C GLY A 46 25.18 3.92 -26.36
N VAL A 47 25.65 2.68 -26.19
CA VAL A 47 26.44 2.23 -25.05
C VAL A 47 27.83 2.87 -25.15
N ALA A 48 28.18 3.73 -24.19
CA ALA A 48 29.53 4.24 -24.03
C ALA A 48 30.47 3.09 -23.68
N ARG A 49 31.47 2.84 -24.55
CA ARG A 49 32.56 1.89 -24.29
C ARG A 49 33.47 2.41 -23.16
N PRO A 50 33.93 1.55 -22.24
CA PRO A 50 34.99 1.93 -21.30
C PRO A 50 36.33 2.07 -22.04
N ARG A 51 37.12 3.07 -21.64
CA ARG A 51 38.51 3.28 -22.10
C ARG A 51 39.43 2.23 -21.47
N PRO A 52 40.48 1.76 -22.18
CA PRO A 52 41.34 0.69 -21.68
C PRO A 52 42.27 1.19 -20.57
N GLU A 53 42.44 0.33 -19.57
CA GLU A 53 43.32 0.49 -18.42
C GLU A 53 44.79 0.49 -18.84
N GLY A 54 45.56 1.42 -18.28
CA GLY A 54 46.99 1.55 -18.49
C GLY A 54 47.77 0.45 -17.78
N CYS A 55 48.62 -0.21 -18.55
CA CYS A 55 49.64 -1.17 -18.14
C CYS A 55 50.61 -0.55 -17.13
N VAL A 56 50.77 -1.17 -15.96
CA VAL A 56 51.85 -0.88 -14.99
C VAL A 56 52.68 -2.16 -14.83
N PRO A 57 54.01 -2.12 -15.01
CA PRO A 57 54.85 -3.32 -14.99
C PRO A 57 55.27 -3.72 -13.56
N GLU A 58 55.38 -5.04 -13.34
CA GLU A 58 55.91 -5.63 -12.10
C GLU A 58 57.42 -5.37 -11.91
N PRO A 59 57.91 -5.24 -10.66
CA PRO A 59 59.33 -5.07 -10.40
C PRO A 59 60.08 -6.40 -10.30
N ARG A 60 61.23 -6.47 -10.99
CA ARG A 60 62.20 -7.56 -10.87
C ARG A 60 62.96 -7.48 -9.55
N THR A 61 63.05 -8.62 -8.89
CA THR A 61 63.86 -8.88 -7.70
C THR A 61 65.35 -8.89 -8.02
N GLU A 62 66.14 -8.09 -7.29
CA GLU A 62 67.57 -8.35 -7.14
C GLU A 62 68.00 -8.00 -5.71
N ARG A 63 68.46 -9.02 -4.97
CA ARG A 63 69.12 -8.87 -3.67
C ARG A 63 70.60 -8.66 -3.93
N THR A 64 71.25 -7.71 -3.25
CA THR A 64 72.52 -7.93 -2.52
C THR A 64 72.74 -6.82 -1.47
N ARG A 65 73.17 -7.30 -0.29
CA ARG A 65 73.83 -6.71 0.91
C ARG A 65 74.64 -5.42 0.67
N THR A 66 74.92 -4.50 1.60
CA THR A 66 74.86 -4.37 3.07
C THR A 66 75.13 -2.88 3.36
N ASP A 67 74.57 -2.31 4.42
CA ASP A 67 75.30 -1.51 5.43
C ASP A 67 74.35 -0.73 6.35
N ASP A 68 74.73 -0.72 7.62
CA ASP A 68 74.04 -0.11 8.76
C ASP A 68 73.84 1.40 8.59
N ALA A 69 72.58 1.85 8.66
CA ALA A 69 72.25 3.24 8.97
C ALA A 69 70.86 3.36 9.63
N VAL A 70 70.84 4.00 10.79
CA VAL A 70 69.69 4.22 11.69
C VAL A 70 68.56 4.98 10.99
N ALA A 71 67.37 4.37 10.91
CA ALA A 71 66.16 5.00 10.36
C ALA A 71 65.40 5.82 11.43
N PRO A 72 64.84 7.01 11.09
CA PRO A 72 64.06 7.82 12.02
C PRO A 72 62.66 7.23 12.22
N GLN A 73 62.19 7.22 13.48
CA GLN A 73 60.83 6.81 13.82
C GLN A 73 59.80 7.80 13.24
N VAL A 74 59.15 7.43 12.14
CA VAL A 74 57.95 8.10 11.66
C VAL A 74 56.80 7.72 12.58
N ARG A 75 56.35 8.66 13.42
CA ARG A 75 55.09 8.52 14.17
C ARG A 75 53.95 8.49 13.16
N ALA A 76 53.27 7.36 13.05
CA ALA A 76 52.01 7.28 12.33
C ALA A 76 50.95 8.06 13.12
N ASP A 77 50.57 9.24 12.63
CA ASP A 77 49.40 9.96 13.10
C ASP A 77 48.16 9.10 12.78
N ARG A 78 47.56 8.54 13.82
CA ARG A 78 46.25 7.90 13.73
C ARG A 78 45.20 9.00 13.55
N PRO A 79 44.40 9.01 12.48
CA PRO A 79 43.30 9.97 12.38
C PRO A 79 42.34 9.78 13.57
N PRO A 80 41.77 10.87 14.10
CA PRO A 80 40.88 10.78 15.26
C PRO A 80 39.69 9.90 14.92
N ALA A 81 39.40 8.93 15.80
CA ALA A 81 38.24 8.06 15.69
C ALA A 81 36.96 8.91 15.72
N GLU A 82 36.07 8.71 14.74
CA GLU A 82 34.75 9.33 14.75
C GLU A 82 34.00 8.92 16.03
N PRO A 83 33.34 9.87 16.71
CA PRO A 83 32.59 9.57 17.92
C PRO A 83 31.43 8.62 17.57
N PRO A 84 31.08 7.68 18.47
CA PRO A 84 29.96 6.77 18.22
C PRO A 84 28.68 7.56 18.06
N VAL A 85 27.97 7.32 16.96
CA VAL A 85 26.64 7.88 16.69
C VAL A 85 25.73 7.42 17.83
N ARG A 86 25.35 8.36 18.70
CA ARG A 86 24.40 8.09 19.77
C ARG A 86 23.06 7.74 19.11
N PRO A 87 22.39 6.65 19.50
CA PRO A 87 21.07 6.33 18.95
C PRO A 87 20.13 7.48 19.29
N VAL A 88 19.67 8.20 18.26
CA VAL A 88 18.64 9.22 18.41
C VAL A 88 17.36 8.48 18.72
N VAL A 89 17.01 8.40 19.99
CA VAL A 89 15.69 7.93 20.42
C VAL A 89 14.69 8.97 19.91
N GLN A 90 14.09 8.71 18.75
CA GLN A 90 13.02 9.55 18.22
C GLN A 90 11.79 9.39 19.12
N ARG A 91 11.65 10.28 20.11
CA ARG A 91 10.41 10.42 20.86
C ARG A 91 9.39 11.07 19.92
N ALA A 92 8.32 10.35 19.59
CA ALA A 92 7.21 10.92 18.84
C ALA A 92 6.71 12.18 19.55
N SER A 93 6.54 13.28 18.81
CA SER A 93 6.02 14.52 19.37
C SER A 93 4.60 14.29 19.90
N VAL A 94 4.19 15.05 20.93
CA VAL A 94 2.81 14.97 21.47
C VAL A 94 1.80 15.18 20.35
N ARG A 95 2.05 16.15 19.45
CA ARG A 95 1.24 16.37 18.24
C ARG A 95 1.13 15.11 17.38
N GLY A 96 2.24 14.41 17.12
CA GLY A 96 2.25 13.18 16.32
C GLY A 96 1.41 12.08 16.95
N GLN A 97 1.57 11.86 18.26
CA GLN A 97 0.77 10.87 19.01
C GLN A 97 -0.73 11.20 18.96
N ILE A 98 -1.09 12.48 19.09
CA ILE A 98 -2.47 12.93 18.98
C ILE A 98 -3.02 12.74 17.56
N LEU A 99 -2.22 13.02 16.53
CA LEU A 99 -2.61 12.80 15.15
C LEU A 99 -2.90 11.32 14.88
N ASP A 100 -2.05 10.41 15.37
CA ASP A 100 -2.25 8.97 15.19
C ASP A 100 -3.45 8.45 16.00
N ALA A 101 -3.67 8.97 17.20
CA ALA A 101 -4.88 8.69 17.99
C ALA A 101 -6.15 9.16 17.27
N LEU A 102 -6.15 10.37 16.69
CA LEU A 102 -7.29 10.89 15.93
C LEU A 102 -7.57 10.08 14.66
N ARG A 103 -6.52 9.66 13.93
CA ARG A 103 -6.66 8.74 12.78
C ARG A 103 -7.27 7.41 13.21
N THR A 104 -6.82 6.87 14.34
CA THR A 104 -7.39 5.65 14.94
C THR A 104 -8.87 5.84 15.27
N SER A 105 -9.24 6.94 15.90
CA SER A 105 -10.64 7.25 16.24
C SER A 105 -11.51 7.48 14.99
N LEU A 106 -10.96 8.05 13.90
CA LEU A 106 -11.65 8.10 12.61
C LEU A 106 -11.90 6.69 12.06
N VAL A 107 -10.85 5.89 11.84
CA VAL A 107 -10.98 4.56 11.21
C VAL A 107 -11.83 3.59 12.06
N SER A 108 -11.78 3.69 13.38
CA SER A 108 -12.63 2.88 14.27
C SER A 108 -14.09 3.34 14.33
N GLY A 109 -14.42 4.52 13.81
CA GLY A 109 -15.77 5.10 13.84
C GLY A 109 -16.13 5.80 15.16
N GLU A 110 -15.15 6.02 16.05
CA GLU A 110 -15.35 6.86 17.25
C GLU A 110 -15.54 8.33 16.90
N LEU A 111 -14.91 8.82 15.82
CA LEU A 111 -15.18 10.12 15.22
C LEU A 111 -16.10 9.91 14.01
N MET A 112 -17.35 10.33 14.14
CA MET A 112 -18.39 10.00 13.16
C MET A 112 -18.46 11.02 12.01
N PRO A 113 -18.63 10.58 10.76
CA PRO A 113 -18.90 11.47 9.62
C PRO A 113 -20.00 12.48 9.90
N GLY A 114 -19.80 13.73 9.48
CA GLY A 114 -20.76 14.81 9.66
C GLY A 114 -20.74 15.48 11.04
N GLU A 115 -20.17 14.84 12.06
CA GLU A 115 -20.06 15.42 13.40
C GLU A 115 -18.93 16.45 13.51
N VAL A 116 -19.15 17.46 14.36
CA VAL A 116 -18.18 18.54 14.63
C VAL A 116 -17.53 18.33 15.99
N TYR A 117 -16.20 18.26 15.98
CA TYR A 117 -15.39 18.14 17.19
C TYR A 117 -14.56 19.40 17.41
N SER A 118 -14.54 19.89 18.64
CA SER A 118 -13.72 21.04 19.02
C SER A 118 -12.37 20.59 19.61
N ALA A 119 -11.31 21.34 19.34
CA ALA A 119 -9.98 21.03 19.87
C ALA A 119 -9.91 21.01 21.42
N PRO A 120 -10.61 21.88 22.18
CA PRO A 120 -10.65 21.78 23.64
C PRO A 120 -11.27 20.47 24.14
N VAL A 121 -12.42 20.06 23.61
CA VAL A 121 -13.11 18.83 24.03
C VAL A 121 -12.25 17.59 23.75
N LEU A 122 -11.63 17.53 22.57
CA LEU A 122 -10.69 16.47 22.24
C LEU A 122 -9.42 16.54 23.11
N GLY A 123 -8.94 17.74 23.46
CA GLY A 123 -7.83 17.93 24.39
C GLY A 123 -8.10 17.35 25.77
N ASP A 124 -9.27 17.62 26.33
CA ASP A 124 -9.71 17.05 27.61
C ASP A 124 -9.77 15.51 27.53
N ARG A 125 -10.29 14.96 26.43
CA ARG A 125 -10.33 13.51 26.19
C ARG A 125 -8.94 12.87 26.15
N PHE A 126 -7.96 13.55 25.54
CA PHE A 126 -6.59 13.05 25.40
C PHE A 126 -5.66 13.48 26.55
N GLY A 127 -6.13 14.26 27.52
CA GLY A 127 -5.32 14.75 28.64
C GLY A 127 -4.23 15.76 28.21
N VAL A 128 -4.45 16.52 27.13
CA VAL A 128 -3.51 17.49 26.59
C VAL A 128 -4.19 18.85 26.35
N SER A 129 -3.39 19.90 26.16
CA SER A 129 -3.95 21.21 25.79
C SER A 129 -4.55 21.20 24.38
N ALA A 130 -5.39 22.20 24.07
CA ALA A 130 -6.05 22.31 22.78
C ALA A 130 -5.09 22.59 21.60
N THR A 131 -3.87 23.08 21.85
CA THR A 131 -2.90 23.44 20.80
C THR A 131 -2.43 22.25 19.97
N PRO A 132 -1.82 21.19 20.54
CA PRO A 132 -1.38 20.02 19.77
C PRO A 132 -2.56 19.32 19.06
N VAL A 133 -3.76 19.35 19.66
CA VAL A 133 -4.98 18.81 19.04
C VAL A 133 -5.37 19.63 17.82
N ARG A 134 -5.37 20.96 17.92
CA ARG A 134 -5.69 21.86 16.81
C ARG A 134 -4.73 21.65 15.64
N GLU A 135 -3.43 21.53 15.91
CA GLU A 135 -2.41 21.26 14.89
C GLU A 135 -2.60 19.89 14.22
N ALA A 136 -2.95 18.86 15.00
CA ALA A 136 -3.27 17.54 14.48
C ALA A 136 -4.55 17.56 13.62
N MET A 137 -5.60 18.24 14.05
CA MET A 137 -6.83 18.39 13.28
C MET A 137 -6.64 19.25 12.02
N GLN A 138 -5.74 20.25 12.04
CA GLN A 138 -5.32 20.96 10.82
C GLN A 138 -4.65 20.02 9.83
N GLN A 139 -3.77 19.13 10.31
CA GLN A 139 -3.13 18.14 9.46
C GLN A 139 -4.17 17.18 8.84
N LEU A 140 -5.15 16.74 9.62
CA LEU A 140 -6.29 15.96 9.11
C LEU A 140 -7.14 16.73 8.10
N ALA A 141 -7.22 18.06 8.22
CA ALA A 141 -7.91 18.89 7.24
C ALA A 141 -7.15 18.99 5.91
N LEU A 142 -5.82 19.03 5.96
CA LEU A 142 -4.98 18.96 4.75
C LEU A 142 -5.06 17.61 4.07
N GLU A 143 -5.18 16.54 4.85
CA GLU A 143 -5.44 15.20 4.34
C GLU A 143 -6.85 15.14 3.73
N GLY A 144 -7.81 15.89 4.27
CA GLY A 144 -9.21 15.89 3.84
C GLY A 144 -10.08 14.94 4.66
N ALA A 145 -9.59 14.44 5.79
CA ALA A 145 -10.38 13.64 6.72
C ALA A 145 -11.44 14.49 7.46
N VAL A 146 -11.14 15.78 7.66
CA VAL A 146 -12.02 16.75 8.32
C VAL A 146 -12.05 18.07 7.55
N GLU A 147 -13.07 18.88 7.76
CA GLU A 147 -13.14 20.27 7.29
C GLU A 147 -13.14 21.24 8.48
N VAL A 148 -12.58 22.44 8.30
CA VAL A 148 -12.57 23.47 9.34
C VAL A 148 -13.94 24.15 9.38
N VAL A 149 -14.60 24.14 10.54
CA VAL A 149 -15.85 24.87 10.77
C VAL A 149 -15.55 26.11 11.63
N PRO A 150 -15.65 27.33 11.06
CA PRO A 150 -15.34 28.57 11.77
C PRO A 150 -16.03 28.66 13.13
N ASN A 151 -15.27 28.99 14.17
CA ASN A 151 -15.72 29.15 15.56
C ASN A 151 -16.38 27.91 16.21
N ARG A 152 -16.36 26.74 15.56
CA ARG A 152 -16.97 25.50 16.09
C ARG A 152 -15.97 24.36 16.23
N GLY A 153 -15.00 24.25 15.33
CA GLY A 153 -14.00 23.19 15.38
C GLY A 153 -13.78 22.58 14.00
N PHE A 154 -13.88 21.25 13.92
CA PHE A 154 -13.63 20.51 12.70
C PHE A 154 -14.73 19.47 12.49
N ARG A 155 -15.31 19.42 11.30
CA ARG A 155 -16.30 18.41 10.94
C ARG A 155 -15.62 17.23 10.27
N VAL A 156 -15.95 16.00 10.66
CA VAL A 156 -15.51 14.82 9.90
C VAL A 156 -16.19 14.81 8.54
N VAL A 157 -15.40 14.65 7.48
CA VAL A 157 -15.91 14.68 6.10
C VAL A 157 -16.81 13.47 5.86
N GLU A 158 -17.95 13.73 5.21
CA GLU A 158 -18.92 12.73 4.79
C GLU A 158 -18.54 12.21 3.40
N ARG A 159 -18.12 10.94 3.31
CA ARG A 159 -17.78 10.28 2.04
C ARG A 159 -18.81 9.25 1.63
N GLY A 160 -19.11 9.22 0.34
CA GLY A 160 -19.93 8.18 -0.27
C GLY A 160 -19.07 7.09 -0.92
N ALA A 161 -19.68 5.92 -1.18
CA ALA A 161 -19.01 4.79 -1.83
C ALA A 161 -18.40 5.13 -3.20
N ARG A 162 -18.96 6.14 -3.89
CA ARG A 162 -18.43 6.64 -5.16
C ARG A 162 -17.00 7.17 -5.02
N GLU A 163 -16.72 8.00 -4.03
CA GLU A 163 -15.38 8.59 -3.84
C GLU A 163 -14.34 7.51 -3.50
N LEU A 164 -14.75 6.47 -2.76
CA LEU A 164 -13.87 5.32 -2.49
C LEU A 164 -13.53 4.56 -3.77
N GLY A 165 -14.50 4.34 -4.65
CA GLY A 165 -14.27 3.76 -5.98
C GLY A 165 -13.32 4.61 -6.83
N GLU A 166 -13.52 5.93 -6.84
CA GLU A 166 -12.62 6.87 -7.56
C GLU A 166 -11.18 6.81 -7.00
N LEU A 167 -11.01 6.71 -5.68
CA LEU A 167 -9.69 6.50 -5.06
C LEU A 167 -9.08 5.16 -5.44
N ALA A 168 -9.86 4.08 -5.44
CA ALA A 168 -9.40 2.75 -5.83
C ALA A 168 -8.93 2.70 -7.29
N GLU A 169 -9.66 3.36 -8.20
CA GLU A 169 -9.27 3.50 -9.61
C GLU A 169 -7.94 4.23 -9.76
N VAL A 170 -7.76 5.36 -9.09
CA VAL A 170 -6.49 6.13 -9.14
C VAL A 170 -5.34 5.32 -8.56
N ARG A 171 -5.57 4.63 -7.43
CA ARG A 171 -4.57 3.73 -6.83
C ARG A 171 -4.19 2.61 -7.77
N ALA A 172 -5.15 1.95 -8.42
CA ALA A 172 -4.88 0.89 -9.38
C ALA A 172 -4.00 1.38 -10.55
N LEU A 173 -4.29 2.56 -11.10
CA LEU A 173 -3.51 3.16 -12.18
C LEU A 173 -2.04 3.42 -11.81
N ILE A 174 -1.77 3.68 -10.54
CA ILE A 174 -0.43 4.03 -10.03
C ILE A 174 0.31 2.78 -9.52
N GLU A 175 -0.35 1.96 -8.70
CA GLU A 175 0.27 0.90 -7.91
C GLU A 175 0.43 -0.40 -8.72
N VAL A 176 -0.56 -0.78 -9.55
CA VAL A 176 -0.50 -2.03 -10.33
C VAL A 176 0.72 -2.07 -11.27
N PRO A 177 1.00 -1.05 -12.11
CA PRO A 177 2.16 -1.07 -13.00
C PRO A 177 3.48 -1.13 -12.23
N VAL A 178 3.55 -0.49 -11.06
CA VAL A 178 4.72 -0.52 -10.19
C VAL A 178 4.94 -1.93 -9.65
N MET A 179 3.92 -2.56 -9.09
CA MET A 179 4.02 -3.91 -8.53
C MET A 179 4.42 -4.93 -9.59
N LEU A 180 3.85 -4.85 -10.79
CA LEU A 180 4.23 -5.72 -11.92
C LEU A 180 5.67 -5.50 -12.39
N ARG A 181 6.17 -4.26 -12.34
CA ARG A 181 7.59 -3.98 -12.61
C ARG A 181 8.46 -4.58 -11.52
N LEU A 182 8.13 -4.36 -10.26
CA LEU A 182 8.88 -4.88 -9.12
C LEU A 182 8.94 -6.41 -9.12
N ALA A 183 7.83 -7.08 -9.45
CA ALA A 183 7.75 -8.53 -9.57
C ALA A 183 8.80 -9.13 -10.53
N ARG A 184 9.28 -8.34 -11.50
CA ARG A 184 10.30 -8.76 -12.47
C ARG A 184 11.73 -8.37 -12.09
N THR A 185 11.90 -7.41 -11.18
CA THR A 185 13.20 -6.76 -10.93
C THR A 185 13.73 -6.94 -9.51
N VAL A 186 12.85 -7.16 -8.54
CA VAL A 186 13.22 -7.35 -7.13
C VAL A 186 13.55 -8.81 -6.89
N THR A 187 14.59 -9.07 -6.10
CA THR A 187 15.02 -10.44 -5.78
C THR A 187 14.09 -11.10 -4.76
N VAL A 188 14.09 -12.44 -4.74
CA VAL A 188 13.26 -13.24 -3.83
C VAL A 188 13.57 -12.92 -2.36
N GLU A 189 14.83 -12.67 -2.02
CA GLU A 189 15.26 -12.35 -0.65
C GLU A 189 14.63 -11.05 -0.16
N ARG A 190 14.57 -10.03 -1.04
CA ARG A 190 13.95 -8.74 -0.72
C ARG A 190 12.43 -8.86 -0.53
N TRP A 191 11.78 -9.77 -1.24
CA TRP A 191 10.37 -10.09 -0.98
C TRP A 191 10.18 -10.83 0.33
N ALA A 192 11.03 -11.82 0.62
CA ALA A 192 10.97 -12.59 1.86
C ALA A 192 11.10 -11.70 3.11
N GLU A 193 11.89 -10.62 3.04
CA GLU A 193 12.00 -9.61 4.10
C GLU A 193 10.66 -8.93 4.46
N LEU A 194 9.69 -8.88 3.54
CA LEU A 194 8.38 -8.26 3.78
C LEU A 194 7.37 -9.19 4.45
N ARG A 195 7.68 -10.50 4.62
CA ARG A 195 6.77 -11.48 5.24
C ARG A 195 6.24 -11.02 6.61
N PRO A 196 7.06 -10.49 7.53
CA PRO A 196 6.56 -10.07 8.84
C PRO A 196 5.48 -8.99 8.78
N LEU A 197 5.50 -8.13 7.74
CA LEU A 197 4.49 -7.09 7.52
C LEU A 197 3.18 -7.70 7.01
N ALA A 198 3.24 -8.60 6.03
CA ALA A 198 2.06 -9.33 5.56
C ALA A 198 1.39 -10.10 6.71
N GLU A 199 2.16 -10.80 7.54
CA GLU A 199 1.63 -11.49 8.72
C GLU A 199 1.09 -10.53 9.79
N ALA A 200 1.65 -9.32 9.90
CA ALA A 200 1.11 -8.29 10.79
C ALA A 200 -0.30 -7.88 10.38
N THR A 201 -0.57 -7.78 9.07
CA THR A 201 -1.94 -7.52 8.58
C THR A 201 -2.92 -8.61 9.03
N VAL A 202 -2.53 -9.88 8.93
CA VAL A 202 -3.33 -11.03 9.36
C VAL A 202 -3.56 -11.00 10.87
N ARG A 203 -2.51 -10.77 11.66
CA ARG A 203 -2.61 -10.64 13.12
C ARG A 203 -3.56 -9.50 13.51
N ALA A 204 -3.43 -8.33 12.88
CA ALA A 204 -4.28 -7.19 13.14
C ALA A 204 -5.74 -7.45 12.75
N ALA A 205 -6.00 -8.01 11.57
CA ALA A 205 -7.32 -8.45 11.13
C ALA A 205 -7.94 -9.47 12.11
N SER A 206 -7.12 -10.38 12.62
CA SER A 206 -7.50 -11.37 13.63
C SER A 206 -7.78 -10.79 15.03
N THR A 207 -7.77 -9.47 15.21
CA THR A 207 -8.31 -8.82 16.43
C THR A 207 -9.70 -8.25 16.19
N GLY A 208 -10.13 -8.12 14.94
CA GLY A 208 -11.33 -7.37 14.56
C GLY A 208 -11.15 -5.84 14.63
N SER A 209 -9.96 -5.34 14.98
CA SER A 209 -9.68 -3.90 15.01
C SER A 209 -9.42 -3.36 13.61
N ARG A 210 -10.39 -2.60 13.07
CA ARG A 210 -10.25 -1.91 11.78
C ARG A 210 -9.07 -0.96 11.76
N ALA A 211 -8.83 -0.22 12.84
CA ALA A 211 -7.72 0.72 12.91
C ALA A 211 -6.36 0.02 12.92
N ALA A 212 -6.23 -1.10 13.66
CA ALA A 212 -4.99 -1.87 13.65
C ALA A 212 -4.74 -2.53 12.28
N TYR A 213 -5.80 -3.03 11.64
CA TYR A 213 -5.71 -3.58 10.29
C TYR A 213 -5.29 -2.50 9.28
N ALA A 214 -5.97 -1.37 9.25
CA ALA A 214 -5.68 -0.25 8.35
C ALA A 214 -4.22 0.25 8.47
N GLU A 215 -3.69 0.37 9.68
CA GLU A 215 -2.29 0.77 9.86
C GLU A 215 -1.31 -0.31 9.34
N SER A 216 -1.60 -1.59 9.62
CA SER A 216 -0.74 -2.70 9.16
C SER A 216 -0.78 -2.87 7.64
N ASP A 217 -1.98 -2.76 7.05
CA ASP A 217 -2.24 -2.78 5.61
C ASP A 217 -1.44 -1.69 4.90
N ARG A 218 -1.60 -0.44 5.35
CA ARG A 218 -0.85 0.71 4.86
C ARG A 218 0.67 0.51 4.97
N ALA A 219 1.15 -0.02 6.09
CA ALA A 219 2.58 -0.30 6.28
C ALA A 219 3.11 -1.35 5.29
N PHE A 220 2.32 -2.39 5.00
CA PHE A 220 2.66 -3.39 3.99
C PHE A 220 2.76 -2.78 2.59
N HIS A 221 1.71 -2.06 2.13
CA HIS A 221 1.68 -1.39 0.83
C HIS A 221 2.85 -0.41 0.66
N ARG A 222 3.10 0.41 1.68
CA ARG A 222 4.22 1.35 1.69
C ARG A 222 5.56 0.64 1.52
N ALA A 223 5.77 -0.47 2.21
CA ALA A 223 7.03 -1.23 2.15
C ALA A 223 7.24 -1.88 0.77
N VAL A 224 6.19 -2.44 0.18
CA VAL A 224 6.22 -2.98 -1.19
C VAL A 224 6.60 -1.88 -2.18
N LEU A 225 5.91 -0.74 -2.15
CA LEU A 225 6.15 0.35 -3.08
C LEU A 225 7.52 1.03 -2.86
N ALA A 226 8.05 1.01 -1.63
CA ALA A 226 9.38 1.56 -1.33
C ALA A 226 10.51 0.83 -2.07
N LEU A 227 10.32 -0.44 -2.45
CA LEU A 227 11.27 -1.18 -3.28
C LEU A 227 11.46 -0.56 -4.68
N ALA A 228 10.54 0.32 -5.11
CA ALA A 228 10.68 1.08 -6.34
C ALA A 228 11.78 2.15 -6.29
N GLY A 229 12.27 2.53 -5.10
CA GLY A 229 13.24 3.60 -4.92
C GLY A 229 12.72 4.98 -5.35
N ASN A 230 11.39 5.16 -5.41
CA ASN A 230 10.74 6.40 -5.81
C ASN A 230 9.94 6.98 -4.65
N ASP A 231 10.54 7.91 -3.92
CA ASP A 231 9.92 8.51 -2.72
C ASP A 231 8.65 9.29 -3.03
N GLN A 232 8.55 9.91 -4.22
CA GLN A 232 7.35 10.66 -4.61
C GLN A 232 6.16 9.73 -4.85
N LEU A 233 6.41 8.59 -5.52
CA LEU A 233 5.41 7.54 -5.68
C LEU A 233 4.92 7.04 -4.32
N VAL A 234 5.85 6.71 -3.42
CA VAL A 234 5.52 6.22 -2.09
C VAL A 234 4.68 7.24 -1.32
N GLN A 235 5.03 8.53 -1.38
CA GLN A 235 4.26 9.59 -0.71
C GLN A 235 2.84 9.72 -1.26
N ILE A 236 2.68 9.73 -2.59
CA ILE A 236 1.36 9.88 -3.24
C ILE A 236 0.48 8.66 -2.95
N ALA A 237 1.00 7.44 -3.13
CA ALA A 237 0.24 6.21 -2.89
C ALA A 237 -0.16 6.08 -1.41
N ASP A 238 0.75 6.43 -0.49
CA ASP A 238 0.51 6.41 0.95
C ASP A 238 -0.57 7.40 1.40
N ASP A 239 -0.64 8.57 0.76
CA ASP A 239 -1.71 9.54 0.97
C ASP A 239 -3.06 8.99 0.46
N LEU A 240 -3.12 8.56 -0.81
CA LEU A 240 -4.33 7.95 -1.40
C LEU A 240 -4.85 6.76 -0.59
N HIS A 241 -3.96 5.89 -0.15
CA HIS A 241 -4.28 4.74 0.69
C HIS A 241 -4.88 5.19 2.03
N ARG A 242 -4.32 6.21 2.68
CA ARG A 242 -4.91 6.77 3.90
C ARG A 242 -6.32 7.32 3.64
N ARG A 243 -6.53 7.99 2.49
CA ARG A 243 -7.83 8.55 2.14
C ARG A 243 -8.90 7.46 1.99
N ALA A 244 -8.51 6.34 1.38
CA ALA A 244 -9.38 5.19 1.18
C ALA A 244 -9.81 4.51 2.49
N GLN A 245 -9.09 4.73 3.59
CA GLN A 245 -9.40 4.15 4.90
C GLN A 245 -10.39 4.96 5.74
N TRP A 246 -10.74 6.18 5.31
CA TRP A 246 -11.65 7.02 6.09
C TRP A 246 -13.08 6.49 6.11
N PRO A 247 -13.84 6.79 7.18
CA PRO A 247 -15.20 6.28 7.32
C PRO A 247 -16.12 6.72 6.18
N LEU A 248 -16.94 5.79 5.71
CA LEU A 248 -18.01 6.02 4.76
C LEU A 248 -19.32 6.32 5.49
N VAL A 249 -20.12 7.23 4.92
CA VAL A 249 -21.47 7.51 5.42
C VAL A 249 -22.36 6.29 5.24
N GLY A 250 -23.02 5.86 6.31
CA GLY A 250 -23.99 4.76 6.27
C GLY A 250 -23.39 3.38 6.04
N ALA A 251 -22.06 3.27 5.88
CA ALA A 251 -21.41 1.97 5.90
C ALA A 251 -21.52 1.39 7.32
N PRO A 252 -21.74 0.08 7.46
CA PRO A 252 -21.61 -0.57 8.74
C PRO A 252 -20.22 -0.23 9.31
N THR A 253 -20.17 0.28 10.53
CA THR A 253 -18.89 0.42 11.26
C THR A 253 -18.20 -0.94 11.45
N SER A 254 -18.94 -2.03 11.22
CA SER A 254 -18.48 -3.41 11.22
C SER A 254 -18.35 -3.96 9.79
N ARG A 255 -17.24 -3.70 9.09
CA ARG A 255 -16.68 -4.81 8.32
C ARG A 255 -16.36 -5.92 9.32
N GLY A 256 -16.88 -7.11 9.07
CA GLY A 256 -16.73 -8.21 10.01
C GLY A 256 -15.26 -8.61 10.14
N ARG A 257 -14.88 -9.18 11.29
CA ARG A 257 -13.56 -9.84 11.46
C ARG A 257 -13.23 -10.77 10.28
N ALA A 258 -14.22 -11.51 9.79
CA ALA A 258 -14.06 -12.44 8.67
C ALA A 258 -13.64 -11.73 7.37
N GLU A 259 -14.22 -10.58 7.07
CA GLU A 259 -13.87 -9.76 5.89
C GLU A 259 -12.44 -9.24 6.02
N LEU A 260 -12.07 -8.66 7.17
CA LEU A 260 -10.69 -8.19 7.40
C LEU A 260 -9.66 -9.31 7.25
N VAL A 261 -9.98 -10.53 7.69
CA VAL A 261 -9.09 -11.69 7.56
C VAL A 261 -8.98 -12.15 6.11
N ALA A 262 -10.07 -12.07 5.34
CA ALA A 262 -10.05 -12.34 3.90
C ALA A 262 -9.16 -11.32 3.17
N ASP A 263 -9.38 -10.03 3.41
CA ASP A 263 -8.57 -8.94 2.82
C ASP A 263 -7.07 -9.13 3.19
N ALA A 264 -6.77 -9.45 4.46
CA ALA A 264 -5.39 -9.70 4.90
C ALA A 264 -4.74 -10.94 4.25
N ALA A 265 -5.53 -11.95 3.88
CA ALA A 265 -5.03 -13.15 3.23
C ALA A 265 -4.54 -12.85 1.81
N GLU A 266 -5.14 -11.88 1.11
CA GLU A 266 -4.71 -11.43 -0.21
C GLU A 266 -3.26 -10.94 -0.19
N HIS A 267 -2.84 -10.19 0.84
CA HIS A 267 -1.45 -9.74 0.99
C HIS A 267 -0.47 -10.91 1.10
N THR A 268 -0.86 -11.96 1.82
CA THR A 268 -0.02 -13.15 1.96
C THR A 268 0.09 -13.88 0.64
N ALA A 269 -1.04 -14.12 -0.05
CA ALA A 269 -1.06 -14.78 -1.36
C ALA A 269 -0.26 -14.00 -2.42
N LEU A 270 -0.41 -12.67 -2.45
CA LEU A 270 0.33 -11.81 -3.35
C LEU A 270 1.84 -11.91 -3.10
N LEU A 271 2.26 -11.84 -1.84
CA LEU A 271 3.68 -11.91 -1.50
C LEU A 271 4.26 -13.32 -1.77
N ASP A 272 3.47 -14.38 -1.60
CA ASP A 272 3.89 -15.74 -1.97
C ASP A 272 4.06 -15.87 -3.49
N ALA A 273 3.18 -15.28 -4.29
CA ALA A 273 3.32 -15.23 -5.74
C ALA A 273 4.56 -14.42 -6.19
N LEU A 274 4.86 -13.30 -5.51
CA LEU A 274 6.06 -12.49 -5.75
C LEU A 274 7.34 -13.28 -5.42
N ILE A 275 7.35 -14.05 -4.32
CA ILE A 275 8.47 -14.92 -3.93
C ILE A 275 8.66 -16.06 -4.93
N ALA A 276 7.56 -16.64 -5.43
CA ALA A 276 7.60 -17.68 -6.46
C ALA A 276 8.00 -17.16 -7.85
N GLY A 277 7.99 -15.84 -8.06
CA GLY A 277 8.27 -15.22 -9.36
C GLY A 277 7.14 -15.40 -10.39
N ASP A 278 5.92 -15.75 -9.96
CA ASP A 278 4.77 -15.97 -10.84
C ASP A 278 4.08 -14.65 -11.18
N VAL A 279 4.62 -13.97 -12.19
CA VAL A 279 4.14 -12.63 -12.60
C VAL A 279 2.70 -12.64 -13.11
N ASP A 280 2.23 -13.76 -13.67
CA ASP A 280 0.85 -13.87 -14.17
C ASP A 280 -0.14 -14.01 -13.00
N VAL A 281 0.20 -14.79 -11.97
CA VAL A 281 -0.57 -14.83 -10.73
C VAL A 281 -0.55 -13.47 -10.03
N VAL A 282 0.61 -12.81 -9.95
CA VAL A 282 0.71 -11.45 -9.37
C VAL A 282 -0.22 -10.47 -10.11
N ARG A 283 -0.31 -10.54 -11.44
CA ARG A 283 -1.20 -9.67 -12.23
C ARG A 283 -2.67 -9.87 -11.88
N VAL A 284 -3.11 -11.11 -11.71
CA VAL A 284 -4.49 -11.42 -11.33
C VAL A 284 -4.75 -10.91 -9.92
N LEU A 285 -3.91 -11.31 -8.95
CA LEU A 285 -4.09 -10.95 -7.54
C LEU A 285 -4.06 -9.44 -7.32
N VAL A 286 -3.14 -8.71 -7.95
CA VAL A 286 -3.09 -7.25 -7.80
C VAL A 286 -4.30 -6.58 -8.46
N GLY A 287 -4.77 -7.07 -9.61
CA GLY A 287 -5.96 -6.55 -10.26
C GLY A 287 -7.21 -6.73 -9.40
N GLU A 288 -7.37 -7.91 -8.80
CA GLU A 288 -8.46 -8.23 -7.89
C GLU A 288 -8.36 -7.43 -6.59
N HIS A 289 -7.17 -7.27 -6.02
CA HIS A 289 -6.97 -6.52 -4.78
C HIS A 289 -7.49 -5.07 -4.87
N PHE A 290 -7.21 -4.37 -5.97
CA PHE A 290 -7.68 -2.98 -6.16
C PHE A 290 -9.13 -2.87 -6.63
N THR A 291 -9.73 -3.94 -7.17
CA THR A 291 -11.13 -3.93 -7.63
C THR A 291 -12.11 -4.53 -6.62
N GLY A 292 -11.63 -5.40 -5.73
CA GLY A 292 -12.39 -6.06 -4.66
C GLY A 292 -12.28 -5.37 -3.30
N ALA A 293 -11.22 -4.60 -3.05
CA ALA A 293 -11.12 -3.78 -1.84
C ALA A 293 -11.88 -2.45 -2.01
N SER A 294 -13.21 -2.48 -1.82
CA SER A 294 -14.10 -1.30 -1.68
C SER A 294 -15.21 -1.59 -0.69
#